data_AF-A0A947XN21-F1
#
_entry.id   AF-A0A947XN21-F1
#
_cell.length_a   1.000
_cell.length_b   1.000
_cell.length_c   1.000
_cell.angle_alpha   90.00
_cell.angle_beta   90.00
_cell.angle_gamma   90.00
#
_symmetry.space_group_name_H-M   'P 1'
#
loop_
_entity.id
_entity.type
_entity.pdbx_description
1 polymer ?
#
loop_
_entity_poly.entity_id
_entity_poly.type
_entity_poly.pdbx_seq_one_letter_code
_entity_poly.pdbx_strand_id
1 'polypeptide(L)'
;MRLFFRIGLIFLILFLAIFLRVYRLDLSPPGLYADEASIGYNAYSILKTGKDEYGVSWPVFFRAFGDYKNPVFVYSLAPLISLNGLKPETIRLGAAIWGSLAIPLLIFVTITATNNFNLGCLAGAILALMPWHLHYSRIGFEAITFPTLLLLSLWGGLQWIKTKKLLPGVAFGISLGLTFYSYTTARLWTPLFFIILILLFRKQLVSVSQKTIVFDLIMIMFLPLLVWLKQFPDSLMARMNQIAIWADKPPFDKLWWRFWSTYAGHFKTNFLFLQGDTTLR
;
A
#
# COMPACT_ATOMS: atom_id res chain seq x y z
N MET A 1 -1.29 3.61 37.37
CA MET A 1 -1.37 2.18 36.98
C MET A 1 -1.98 1.95 35.59
N ARG A 2 -3.22 2.42 35.30
CA ARG A 2 -3.88 2.20 33.98
C ARG A 2 -3.12 2.76 32.77
N LEU A 3 -2.51 3.95 32.89
CA LEU A 3 -1.75 4.56 31.79
C LEU A 3 -0.48 3.75 31.46
N PHE A 4 0.29 3.34 32.47
CA PHE A 4 1.47 2.49 32.30
C PHE A 4 1.13 1.15 31.62
N PHE A 5 0.02 0.53 32.01
CA PHE A 5 -0.45 -0.69 31.36
C PHE A 5 -0.79 -0.48 29.88
N ARG A 6 -1.49 0.61 29.55
CA ARG A 6 -1.82 0.97 28.15
C ARG A 6 -0.58 1.20 27.30
N ILE A 7 0.40 1.93 27.84
CA ILE A 7 1.67 2.19 27.15
C ILE A 7 2.45 0.88 26.97
N GLY A 8 2.56 0.06 28.02
CA GLY A 8 3.22 -1.24 27.96
C GLY A 8 2.60 -2.17 26.92
N LEU A 9 1.27 -2.19 26.81
CA LEU A 9 0.57 -2.99 25.80
C LEU A 9 0.86 -2.53 24.37
N ILE A 10 0.81 -1.22 24.10
CA ILE A 10 1.17 -0.69 22.77
C ILE A 10 2.62 -1.03 22.45
N PHE A 11 3.53 -0.80 23.40
CA PHE A 11 4.93 -1.12 23.22
C PHE A 11 5.14 -2.60 22.89
N LEU A 12 4.48 -3.50 23.61
CA LEU A 12 4.54 -4.94 23.33
C LEU A 12 4.05 -5.28 21.92
N ILE A 13 2.91 -4.73 21.50
CA ILE A 13 2.36 -4.95 20.16
C ILE A 13 3.33 -4.45 19.08
N LEU A 14 3.86 -3.23 19.24
CA LEU A 14 4.78 -2.64 18.27
C LEU A 14 6.12 -3.38 18.24
N PHE A 15 6.66 -3.75 19.42
CA PHE A 15 7.87 -4.55 19.52
C PHE A 15 7.69 -5.89 18.80
N LEU A 16 6.61 -6.61 19.07
CA LEU A 16 6.32 -7.89 18.40
C LEU A 16 6.16 -7.70 16.89
N ALA A 17 5.42 -6.67 16.46
CA ALA A 17 5.20 -6.38 15.05
C ALA A 17 6.51 -6.12 14.30
N ILE A 18 7.39 -5.30 14.87
CA ILE A 18 8.71 -4.95 14.29
C ILE A 18 9.62 -6.18 14.32
N PHE A 19 9.70 -6.88 15.45
CA PHE A 19 10.53 -8.07 15.60
C PHE A 19 10.17 -9.12 14.54
N LEU A 20 8.89 -9.45 14.38
CA LEU A 20 8.43 -10.44 13.39
C LEU A 20 8.72 -10.01 11.94
N ARG A 21 8.81 -8.71 11.66
CA ARG A 21 9.06 -8.18 10.30
C ARG A 21 10.55 -8.04 9.99
N VAL A 22 11.39 -7.76 10.98
CA VAL A 22 12.83 -7.47 10.79
C VAL A 22 13.71 -8.70 11.08
N TYR A 23 13.24 -9.63 11.92
CA TYR A 23 14.03 -10.80 12.30
C TYR A 23 14.44 -11.62 11.06
N ARG A 24 15.75 -11.83 10.87
CA ARG A 24 16.35 -12.64 9.81
C ARG A 24 15.91 -12.28 8.38
N LEU A 25 15.83 -10.99 8.04
CA LEU A 25 15.51 -10.56 6.66
C LEU A 25 16.56 -10.95 5.62
N ASP A 26 17.80 -11.19 6.06
CA ASP A 26 18.92 -11.73 5.29
C ASP A 26 18.75 -13.20 4.90
N LEU A 27 17.99 -13.97 5.69
CA LEU A 27 17.85 -15.42 5.52
C LEU A 27 16.44 -15.85 5.14
N SER A 28 15.42 -15.05 5.45
CA SER A 28 14.01 -15.38 5.20
C SER A 28 13.22 -14.16 4.71
N PRO A 29 12.55 -14.24 3.54
CA PRO A 29 12.45 -15.42 2.67
C PRO A 29 13.77 -15.76 1.94
N PRO A 30 14.00 -17.03 1.56
CA PRO A 30 15.21 -17.41 0.82
C PRO A 30 15.19 -16.87 -0.61
N GLY A 31 16.38 -16.63 -1.18
CA GLY A 31 16.53 -16.09 -2.53
C GLY A 31 16.21 -14.60 -2.62
N LEU A 32 16.08 -14.08 -3.85
CA LEU A 32 15.65 -12.72 -4.15
C LEU A 32 14.80 -12.77 -5.42
N TYR A 33 13.56 -12.32 -5.35
CA TYR A 33 12.69 -12.32 -6.54
C TYR A 33 13.18 -11.29 -7.57
N ALA A 34 12.93 -11.58 -8.85
CA ALA A 34 13.26 -10.66 -9.94
C ALA A 34 12.61 -9.27 -9.74
N ASP A 35 11.38 -9.25 -9.24
CA ASP A 35 10.67 -8.03 -8.87
C ASP A 35 11.36 -7.25 -7.73
N GLU A 36 11.84 -7.94 -6.69
CA GLU A 36 12.62 -7.29 -5.61
C GLU A 36 13.93 -6.71 -6.16
N ALA A 37 14.62 -7.47 -7.00
CA ALA A 37 15.88 -7.06 -7.62
C ALA A 37 15.70 -5.83 -8.52
N SER A 38 14.67 -5.81 -9.36
CA SER A 38 14.34 -4.66 -10.23
C SER A 38 14.01 -3.41 -9.41
N ILE A 39 13.20 -3.54 -8.36
CA ILE A 39 12.88 -2.44 -7.44
C ILE A 39 14.14 -1.89 -6.76
N GLY A 40 14.98 -2.78 -6.20
CA GLY A 40 16.21 -2.40 -5.52
C GLY A 40 17.22 -1.73 -6.45
N TYR A 41 17.39 -2.28 -7.67
CA TYR A 41 18.31 -1.72 -8.66
C TYR A 41 17.87 -0.33 -9.11
N ASN A 42 16.58 -0.12 -9.39
CA ASN A 42 16.07 1.20 -9.78
C ASN A 42 16.23 2.22 -8.63
N ALA A 43 15.98 1.83 -7.39
CA ALA A 43 16.22 2.69 -6.23
C ALA A 43 17.71 3.08 -6.10
N TYR A 44 18.61 2.13 -6.33
CA TYR A 44 20.06 2.37 -6.38
C TYR A 44 20.47 3.29 -7.54
N SER A 45 19.93 3.06 -8.74
CA SER A 45 20.21 3.86 -9.93
C SER A 45 19.77 5.31 -9.74
N ILE A 46 18.58 5.54 -9.18
CA ILE A 46 18.07 6.86 -8.82
C ILE A 46 19.00 7.53 -7.82
N LEU A 47 19.42 6.82 -6.77
CA LEU A 47 20.36 7.34 -5.78
C LEU A 47 21.69 7.78 -6.40
N LYS A 48 22.20 7.03 -7.38
CA LYS A 48 23.52 7.30 -7.99
C LYS A 48 23.49 8.32 -9.12
N THR A 49 22.41 8.36 -9.89
CA THR A 49 22.39 9.08 -11.18
C THR A 49 21.18 9.99 -11.36
N GLY A 50 20.18 9.90 -10.47
CA GLY A 50 18.87 10.53 -10.67
C GLY A 50 18.04 9.90 -11.79
N LYS A 51 18.45 8.73 -12.31
CA LYS A 51 17.81 8.04 -13.44
C LYS A 51 17.47 6.59 -13.13
N ASP A 52 16.45 6.06 -13.79
CA ASP A 52 16.09 4.63 -13.75
C ASP A 52 17.00 3.77 -14.64
N GLU A 53 16.74 2.46 -14.68
CA GLU A 53 17.50 1.49 -15.48
C GLU A 53 17.43 1.73 -17.01
N TYR A 54 16.48 2.56 -17.48
CA TYR A 54 16.34 2.96 -18.88
C TYR A 54 16.86 4.38 -19.15
N GLY A 55 17.49 5.02 -18.17
CA GLY A 55 18.05 6.36 -18.29
C GLY A 55 17.01 7.50 -18.18
N VAL A 56 15.78 7.21 -17.79
CA VAL A 56 14.73 8.22 -17.55
C VAL A 56 15.00 8.90 -16.22
N SER A 57 15.05 10.23 -16.22
CA SER A 57 15.30 11.01 -15.00
C SER A 57 14.02 11.10 -14.16
N TRP A 58 14.11 10.78 -12.87
CA TRP A 58 13.01 10.90 -11.90
C TRP A 58 11.64 10.42 -12.43
N PRO A 59 11.52 9.17 -12.90
CA PRO A 59 10.31 8.71 -13.54
C PRO A 59 9.12 8.69 -12.56
N VAL A 60 7.93 9.00 -13.09
CA VAL A 60 6.67 8.87 -12.34
C VAL A 60 6.31 7.39 -12.15
N PHE A 61 6.65 6.53 -13.12
CA PHE A 61 6.54 5.09 -13.00
C PHE A 61 7.76 4.42 -13.61
N PHE A 62 8.22 3.33 -12.98
CA PHE A 62 9.43 2.64 -13.39
C PHE A 62 9.08 1.51 -14.34
N ARG A 63 9.61 1.52 -15.56
CA ARG A 63 9.39 0.42 -16.50
C ARG A 63 10.03 -0.86 -15.94
N ALA A 64 9.32 -1.99 -15.98
CA ALA A 64 9.86 -3.30 -15.60
C ALA A 64 9.01 -4.43 -16.18
N PHE A 65 9.65 -5.48 -16.74
CA PHE A 65 8.98 -6.71 -17.21
C PHE A 65 7.78 -6.50 -18.17
N GLY A 66 7.85 -5.47 -19.02
CA GLY A 66 6.74 -5.14 -19.94
C GLY A 66 5.54 -4.45 -19.28
N ASP A 67 5.70 -4.01 -18.03
CA ASP A 67 4.74 -3.23 -17.25
C ASP A 67 5.47 -2.06 -16.55
N TYR A 68 4.79 -1.39 -15.63
CA TYR A 68 5.29 -0.25 -14.86
C TYR A 68 5.08 -0.43 -13.35
N LYS A 69 6.18 -0.39 -12.61
CA LYS A 69 6.27 -0.44 -11.15
C LYS A 69 5.95 0.89 -10.51
N ASN A 70 5.37 0.81 -9.33
CA ASN A 70 4.87 1.96 -8.59
C ASN A 70 6.00 2.68 -7.85
N PRO A 71 6.09 4.02 -7.95
CA PRO A 71 7.29 4.76 -7.56
C PRO A 71 7.47 4.91 -6.03
N VAL A 72 6.40 4.87 -5.24
CA VAL A 72 6.44 5.19 -3.80
C VAL A 72 7.46 4.30 -3.08
N PHE A 73 7.42 2.99 -3.37
CA PHE A 73 8.31 2.05 -2.72
C PHE A 73 9.76 2.23 -3.19
N VAL A 74 9.98 2.36 -4.51
CA VAL A 74 11.31 2.56 -5.11
C VAL A 74 12.00 3.79 -4.53
N TYR A 75 11.32 4.95 -4.51
CA TYR A 75 11.89 6.17 -3.94
C TYR A 75 12.13 6.06 -2.43
N SER A 76 11.27 5.37 -1.69
CA SER A 76 11.47 5.16 -0.25
C SER A 76 12.69 4.28 0.07
N LEU A 77 13.14 3.46 -0.87
CA LEU A 77 14.33 2.60 -0.70
C LEU A 77 15.64 3.34 -0.93
N ALA A 78 15.68 4.39 -1.75
CA ALA A 78 16.91 5.13 -2.06
C ALA A 78 17.69 5.56 -0.78
N PRO A 79 17.08 6.20 0.24
CA PRO A 79 17.80 6.54 1.47
C PRO A 79 18.24 5.30 2.26
N LEU A 80 17.45 4.21 2.27
CA LEU A 80 17.82 2.97 2.98
C LEU A 80 19.02 2.28 2.33
N ILE A 81 19.07 2.28 1.00
CA ILE A 81 20.19 1.78 0.21
C ILE A 81 21.42 2.66 0.39
N SER A 82 21.26 3.98 0.52
CA SER A 82 22.39 4.86 0.82
C SER A 82 23.05 4.54 2.16
N LEU A 83 22.27 4.10 3.16
CA LEU A 83 22.76 3.81 4.51
C LEU A 83 23.30 2.37 4.66
N ASN A 84 22.65 1.39 4.00
CA ASN A 84 22.92 -0.03 4.23
C ASN A 84 23.54 -0.76 3.03
N GLY A 85 23.63 -0.10 1.88
CA GLY A 85 24.04 -0.70 0.61
C GLY A 85 22.89 -1.37 -0.16
N LEU A 86 23.15 -1.74 -1.41
CA LEU A 86 22.20 -2.50 -2.24
C LEU A 86 22.34 -3.99 -1.94
N LYS A 87 21.39 -4.53 -1.17
CA LYS A 87 21.35 -5.94 -0.77
C LYS A 87 19.92 -6.39 -0.42
N PRO A 88 19.58 -7.70 -0.51
CA PRO A 88 18.23 -8.21 -0.29
C PRO A 88 17.58 -7.72 1.01
N GLU A 89 18.31 -7.77 2.12
CA GLU A 89 17.79 -7.38 3.43
C GLU A 89 17.47 -5.88 3.53
N THR A 90 18.13 -5.02 2.75
CA THR A 90 17.84 -3.59 2.71
C THR A 90 16.55 -3.29 1.96
N ILE A 91 16.31 -4.00 0.85
CA ILE A 91 15.05 -3.90 0.09
C ILE A 91 13.88 -4.37 0.97
N ARG A 92 14.06 -5.50 1.66
CA ARG A 92 13.06 -6.07 2.57
C ARG A 92 12.87 -5.24 3.83
N LEU A 93 13.91 -4.56 4.32
CA LEU A 93 13.79 -3.61 5.42
C LEU A 93 12.82 -2.48 5.06
N GLY A 94 12.82 -2.01 3.80
CA GLY A 94 11.82 -1.06 3.32
C GLY A 94 10.39 -1.59 3.49
N ALA A 95 10.13 -2.83 3.06
CA ALA A 95 8.83 -3.46 3.24
C ALA A 95 8.46 -3.63 4.72
N ALA A 96 9.43 -4.00 5.56
CA ALA A 96 9.26 -4.16 6.99
C ALA A 96 8.93 -2.85 7.69
N ILE A 97 9.50 -1.72 7.26
CA ILE A 97 9.19 -0.37 7.76
C ILE A 97 7.74 -0.02 7.39
N TRP A 98 7.39 -0.10 6.10
CA TRP A 98 6.03 0.21 5.65
C TRP A 98 4.98 -0.65 6.34
N GLY A 99 5.22 -1.96 6.45
CA GLY A 99 4.33 -2.87 7.14
C GLY A 99 4.26 -2.64 8.64
N SER A 100 5.36 -2.29 9.30
CA SER A 100 5.36 -1.95 10.73
C SER A 100 4.57 -0.66 11.01
N LEU A 101 4.66 0.34 10.12
CA LEU A 101 3.92 1.60 10.24
C LEU A 101 2.40 1.43 10.12
N ALA A 102 1.93 0.41 9.41
CA ALA A 102 0.48 0.11 9.32
C ALA A 102 -0.13 -0.23 10.69
N ILE A 103 0.64 -0.83 11.60
CA ILE A 103 0.15 -1.31 12.90
C ILE A 103 -0.31 -0.16 13.81
N PRO A 104 0.52 0.85 14.16
CA PRO A 104 0.05 1.97 14.96
C PRO A 104 -1.03 2.77 14.24
N LEU A 105 -0.99 2.87 12.91
CA LEU A 105 -2.04 3.56 12.15
C LEU A 105 -3.39 2.86 12.31
N LEU A 106 -3.46 1.53 12.21
CA LEU A 106 -4.72 0.81 12.44
C LEU A 106 -5.22 0.96 13.88
N ILE A 107 -4.31 0.93 14.86
CA ILE A 107 -4.66 1.21 16.27
C ILE A 107 -5.33 2.58 16.35
N PHE A 108 -4.72 3.62 15.77
CA PHE A 108 -5.24 4.98 15.85
C PHE A 108 -6.53 5.18 15.05
N VAL A 109 -6.67 4.61 13.85
CA VAL A 109 -7.92 4.62 13.08
C VAL A 109 -9.05 4.06 13.95
N THR A 110 -8.82 2.89 14.55
CA THR A 110 -9.83 2.18 15.35
C THR A 110 -10.19 2.97 16.61
N ILE A 111 -9.21 3.52 17.32
CA ILE A 111 -9.46 4.35 18.51
C ILE A 111 -10.21 5.62 18.13
N THR A 112 -9.83 6.31 17.06
CA THR A 112 -10.52 7.54 16.63
C THR A 112 -11.96 7.25 16.20
N ALA A 113 -12.20 6.14 15.50
CA ALA A 113 -13.53 5.78 15.02
C ALA A 113 -14.48 5.30 16.14
N THR A 114 -13.95 4.58 17.14
CA THR A 114 -14.78 3.89 18.14
C THR A 114 -14.68 4.48 19.54
N ASN A 115 -13.71 5.37 19.79
CA ASN A 115 -13.29 5.84 21.11
C ASN A 115 -12.93 4.69 22.09
N ASN A 116 -12.60 3.50 21.57
CA ASN A 116 -12.29 2.32 22.38
C ASN A 116 -10.81 1.93 22.23
N PHE A 117 -10.04 2.15 23.30
CA PHE A 117 -8.62 1.81 23.36
C PHE A 117 -8.36 0.30 23.18
N ASN A 118 -9.13 -0.54 23.86
CA ASN A 118 -8.93 -1.99 23.84
C ASN A 118 -9.20 -2.55 22.44
N LEU A 119 -10.23 -2.05 21.77
CA LEU A 119 -10.54 -2.43 20.39
C LEU A 119 -9.43 -2.00 19.43
N GLY A 120 -8.84 -0.82 19.65
CA GLY A 120 -7.66 -0.38 18.89
C GLY A 120 -6.46 -1.31 19.05
N CYS A 121 -6.10 -1.65 20.29
CA CYS A 121 -5.01 -2.60 20.54
C CYS A 121 -5.31 -3.99 19.96
N LEU A 122 -6.56 -4.46 20.05
CA LEU A 122 -6.98 -5.71 19.43
C LEU A 122 -6.80 -5.68 17.91
N ALA A 123 -7.25 -4.61 17.24
CA ALA A 123 -7.09 -4.44 15.80
C ALA A 123 -5.59 -4.42 15.39
N GLY A 124 -4.77 -3.68 16.13
CA GLY A 124 -3.32 -3.65 15.94
C GLY A 124 -2.65 -5.00 16.11
N ALA A 125 -3.01 -5.74 17.17
CA ALA A 125 -2.48 -7.08 17.43
C ALA A 125 -2.88 -8.08 16.34
N ILE A 126 -4.12 -8.02 15.87
CA ILE A 126 -4.59 -8.85 14.74
C ILE A 126 -3.76 -8.55 13.49
N LEU A 127 -3.60 -7.27 13.11
CA LEU A 127 -2.81 -6.89 11.93
C LEU A 127 -1.32 -7.24 12.09
N ALA A 128 -0.76 -7.13 13.30
CA ALA A 128 0.62 -7.47 13.60
C ALA A 128 0.93 -8.95 13.30
N LEU A 129 -0.03 -9.83 13.57
CA LEU A 129 0.07 -11.29 13.43
C LEU A 129 -0.59 -11.83 12.13
N MET A 130 -1.26 -10.98 11.36
CA MET A 130 -2.02 -11.41 10.19
C MET A 130 -1.08 -11.97 9.10
N PRO A 131 -1.25 -13.24 8.67
CA PRO A 131 -0.26 -13.92 7.81
C PRO A 131 0.06 -13.19 6.51
N TRP A 132 -0.95 -12.73 5.76
CA TRP A 132 -0.72 -12.03 4.49
C TRP A 132 0.06 -10.73 4.71
N HIS A 133 -0.31 -9.97 5.74
CA HIS A 133 0.33 -8.68 5.99
C HIS A 133 1.77 -8.90 6.43
N LEU A 134 2.03 -9.89 7.30
CA LEU A 134 3.38 -10.23 7.72
C LEU A 134 4.23 -10.68 6.53
N HIS A 135 3.69 -11.53 5.65
CA HIS A 135 4.38 -12.02 4.46
C HIS A 135 4.78 -10.87 3.52
N TYR A 136 3.84 -10.01 3.14
CA TYR A 136 4.11 -8.83 2.30
C TYR A 136 4.94 -7.75 2.99
N SER A 137 5.05 -7.78 4.32
CA SER A 137 5.98 -6.90 5.06
C SER A 137 7.41 -7.43 5.08
N ARG A 138 7.68 -8.63 4.56
CA ARG A 138 9.01 -9.26 4.56
C ARG A 138 9.57 -9.49 3.17
N ILE A 139 8.77 -9.29 2.13
CA ILE A 139 9.18 -9.33 0.73
C ILE A 139 9.25 -7.89 0.22
N GLY A 140 10.30 -7.56 -0.53
CA GLY A 140 10.55 -6.25 -1.12
C GLY A 140 9.59 -5.85 -2.24
N PHE A 141 8.28 -5.98 -2.04
CA PHE A 141 7.25 -5.59 -3.01
C PHE A 141 6.56 -4.29 -2.60
N GLU A 142 6.25 -3.47 -3.60
CA GLU A 142 5.57 -2.18 -3.42
C GLU A 142 4.16 -2.27 -2.83
N ALA A 143 3.49 -3.41 -2.97
CA ALA A 143 2.09 -3.60 -2.56
C ALA A 143 1.81 -3.26 -1.08
N ILE A 144 2.80 -3.43 -0.19
CA ILE A 144 2.66 -3.14 1.24
C ILE A 144 2.54 -1.63 1.54
N THR A 145 2.99 -0.77 0.64
CA THR A 145 2.89 0.70 0.81
C THR A 145 1.45 1.19 0.75
N PHE A 146 0.60 0.53 -0.04
CA PHE A 146 -0.80 0.88 -0.21
C PHE A 146 -1.64 0.82 1.09
N PRO A 147 -1.72 -0.32 1.81
CA PRO A 147 -2.51 -0.39 3.04
C PRO A 147 -2.01 0.60 4.10
N THR A 148 -0.70 0.85 4.20
CA THR A 148 -0.14 1.82 5.14
C THR A 148 -0.57 3.25 4.82
N LEU A 149 -0.44 3.67 3.55
CA LEU A 149 -0.89 4.99 3.10
C LEU A 149 -2.41 5.16 3.25
N LEU A 150 -3.18 4.10 2.96
CA LEU A 150 -4.62 4.10 3.15
C LEU A 150 -5.01 4.29 4.63
N LEU A 151 -4.33 3.61 5.55
CA LEU A 151 -4.58 3.77 6.98
C LEU A 151 -4.19 5.17 7.48
N LEU A 152 -3.09 5.73 6.98
CA LEU A 152 -2.70 7.13 7.27
C LEU A 152 -3.78 8.10 6.76
N SER A 153 -4.31 7.85 5.56
CA SER A 153 -5.39 8.63 4.98
C SER A 153 -6.64 8.56 5.85
N LEU A 154 -7.10 7.35 6.17
CA LEU A 154 -8.26 7.14 7.03
C LEU A 154 -8.13 7.82 8.38
N TRP A 155 -6.99 7.67 9.05
CA TRP A 155 -6.73 8.33 10.32
C TRP A 155 -6.74 9.85 10.17
N GLY A 156 -6.04 10.38 9.16
CA GLY A 156 -5.99 11.80 8.87
C GLY A 156 -7.39 12.38 8.62
N GLY A 157 -8.22 11.69 7.83
CA GLY A 157 -9.58 12.12 7.49
C GLY A 157 -10.50 12.13 8.71
N LEU A 158 -10.46 11.09 9.54
CA LEU A 158 -11.24 11.03 10.78
C LEU A 158 -10.81 12.13 11.76
N GLN A 159 -9.50 12.32 11.94
CA GLN A 159 -8.97 13.37 12.81
C GLN A 159 -9.27 14.77 12.27
N TRP A 160 -9.26 14.95 10.95
CA TRP A 160 -9.59 16.20 10.30
C TRP A 160 -11.03 16.59 10.54
N ILE A 161 -11.97 15.65 10.35
CA ILE A 161 -13.39 15.88 10.63
C ILE A 161 -13.61 16.18 12.11
N LYS A 162 -12.96 15.44 13.01
CA LYS A 162 -13.11 15.59 14.46
C LYS A 162 -12.55 16.92 14.98
N THR A 163 -11.39 17.33 14.50
CA THR A 163 -10.63 18.48 15.03
C THR A 163 -10.81 19.76 14.22
N LYS A 164 -11.26 19.65 12.97
CA LYS A 164 -11.36 20.74 11.98
C LYS A 164 -10.04 21.48 11.72
N LYS A 165 -8.90 20.83 12.00
CA LYS A 165 -7.55 21.39 11.79
C LYS A 165 -6.97 20.99 10.44
N LEU A 166 -6.15 21.87 9.85
CA LEU A 166 -5.62 21.65 8.49
C LEU A 166 -4.67 20.47 8.41
N LEU A 167 -3.81 20.32 9.41
CA LEU A 167 -2.71 19.34 9.38
C LEU A 167 -3.22 17.89 9.20
N PRO A 168 -4.22 17.38 9.95
CA PRO A 168 -4.83 16.09 9.65
C PRO A 168 -5.46 15.99 8.25
N GLY A 169 -6.04 17.08 7.74
CA GLY A 169 -6.59 17.14 6.39
C GLY A 169 -5.51 17.05 5.31
N VAL A 170 -4.37 17.69 5.52
CA VAL A 170 -3.19 17.56 4.65
C VAL A 170 -2.66 16.13 4.68
N ALA A 171 -2.56 15.51 5.87
CA ALA A 171 -2.18 14.11 5.99
C ALA A 171 -3.14 13.20 5.20
N PHE A 172 -4.46 13.43 5.29
CA PHE A 172 -5.47 12.75 4.47
C PHE A 172 -5.23 12.91 2.98
N GLY A 173 -5.11 14.15 2.50
CA GLY A 173 -4.99 14.46 1.07
C GLY A 173 -3.72 13.92 0.44
N ILE A 174 -2.56 14.13 1.08
CA ILE A 174 -1.27 13.63 0.56
C ILE A 174 -1.24 12.11 0.56
N SER A 175 -1.60 11.46 1.66
CA SER A 175 -1.53 10.00 1.74
C SER A 175 -2.53 9.34 0.80
N LEU A 176 -3.75 9.87 0.65
CA LEU A 176 -4.72 9.39 -0.33
C LEU A 176 -4.17 9.57 -1.75
N GLY A 177 -3.60 10.73 -2.07
CA GLY A 177 -2.97 10.99 -3.36
C GLY A 177 -1.81 10.04 -3.67
N LEU A 178 -0.97 9.73 -2.67
CA LEU A 178 0.14 8.78 -2.83
C LEU A 178 -0.34 7.35 -3.11
N THR A 179 -1.55 6.96 -2.71
CA THR A 179 -2.06 5.60 -2.98
C THR A 179 -2.15 5.30 -4.48
N PHE A 180 -2.39 6.31 -5.33
CA PHE A 180 -2.38 6.15 -6.79
C PHE A 180 -1.04 5.64 -7.35
N TYR A 181 0.04 5.87 -6.59
CA TYR A 181 1.41 5.58 -6.94
C TYR A 181 2.04 4.52 -6.03
N SER A 182 1.23 3.83 -5.22
CA SER A 182 1.70 2.84 -4.26
C SER A 182 1.47 1.41 -4.74
N TYR A 183 0.39 1.18 -5.48
CA TYR A 183 0.02 -0.14 -5.99
C TYR A 183 -0.91 -0.05 -7.20
N THR A 184 -0.77 -0.97 -8.15
CA THR A 184 -1.55 -0.94 -9.41
C THR A 184 -3.05 -1.00 -9.18
N THR A 185 -3.54 -1.85 -8.27
CA THR A 185 -4.98 -1.96 -7.96
C THR A 185 -5.54 -0.71 -7.27
N ALA A 186 -4.69 0.08 -6.59
CA ALA A 186 -5.12 1.30 -5.93
C ALA A 186 -5.62 2.36 -6.93
N ARG A 187 -5.18 2.32 -8.19
CA ARG A 187 -5.60 3.26 -9.24
C ARG A 187 -7.11 3.21 -9.50
N LEU A 188 -7.73 2.04 -9.38
CA LEU A 188 -9.18 1.86 -9.46
C LEU A 188 -9.84 1.96 -8.09
N TRP A 189 -9.22 1.39 -7.07
CA TRP A 189 -9.82 1.30 -5.75
C TRP A 189 -9.91 2.66 -5.04
N THR A 190 -8.87 3.49 -5.13
CA THR A 190 -8.78 4.78 -4.42
C THR A 190 -9.87 5.77 -4.83
N PRO A 191 -10.18 6.00 -6.12
CA PRO A 191 -11.28 6.89 -6.51
C PRO A 191 -12.64 6.41 -5.97
N LEU A 192 -12.92 5.11 -6.08
CA LEU A 192 -14.17 4.52 -5.59
C LEU A 192 -14.29 4.69 -4.07
N PHE A 193 -13.20 4.40 -3.35
CA PHE A 193 -13.15 4.57 -1.91
C PHE A 193 -13.29 6.03 -1.50
N PHE A 194 -12.64 6.95 -2.21
CA PHE A 194 -12.78 8.39 -1.97
C PHE A 194 -14.21 8.87 -2.14
N ILE A 195 -14.90 8.45 -3.20
CA ILE A 195 -16.32 8.76 -3.42
C ILE A 195 -17.16 8.25 -2.25
N ILE A 196 -16.93 7.01 -1.79
CA ILE A 196 -17.64 6.44 -0.64
C ILE A 196 -17.38 7.28 0.62
N LEU A 197 -16.14 7.68 0.90
CA LEU A 197 -15.82 8.52 2.05
C LEU A 197 -16.53 9.89 1.99
N ILE A 198 -16.53 10.54 0.84
CA ILE A 198 -17.25 11.81 0.66
C ILE A 198 -18.74 11.63 0.91
N LEU A 199 -19.35 10.56 0.38
CA LEU A 199 -20.78 10.28 0.59
C LEU A 199 -21.11 10.01 2.07
N LEU A 200 -20.28 9.22 2.76
CA LEU A 200 -20.46 8.87 4.17
C LEU A 200 -20.30 10.09 5.09
N PHE A 201 -19.32 10.96 4.80
CA PHE A 201 -18.96 12.08 5.67
C PHE A 201 -19.42 13.46 5.16
N ARG A 202 -20.28 13.51 4.13
CA ARG A 202 -20.71 14.77 3.48
C ARG A 202 -21.24 15.81 4.45
N LYS A 203 -22.02 15.41 5.45
CA LYS A 203 -22.64 16.32 6.42
C LYS A 203 -21.59 16.96 7.33
N GLN A 204 -20.63 16.16 7.79
CA GLN A 204 -19.56 16.59 8.67
C GLN A 204 -18.59 17.52 7.92
N LEU A 205 -18.29 17.20 6.65
CA LEU A 205 -17.42 17.99 5.78
C LEU A 205 -17.97 19.38 5.47
N VAL A 206 -19.29 19.60 5.49
CA VAL A 206 -19.87 20.96 5.32
C VAL A 206 -19.28 21.93 6.35
N SER A 207 -19.10 21.47 7.59
CA SER A 207 -18.61 22.27 8.71
C SER A 207 -17.09 22.52 8.75
N VAL A 208 -16.36 21.96 7.78
CA VAL A 208 -14.90 22.07 7.69
C VAL A 208 -14.55 23.15 6.67
N SER A 209 -14.02 24.29 7.14
CA SER A 209 -13.71 25.44 6.28
C SER A 209 -12.57 25.17 5.30
N GLN A 210 -11.62 24.31 5.66
CA GLN A 210 -10.40 24.01 4.89
C GLN A 210 -10.59 22.93 3.82
N LYS A 211 -11.83 22.46 3.57
CA LYS A 211 -12.10 21.34 2.67
C LYS A 211 -11.60 21.54 1.24
N THR A 212 -11.68 22.78 0.74
CA THR A 212 -11.22 23.13 -0.60
C THR A 212 -9.72 22.88 -0.75
N ILE A 213 -8.90 23.36 0.19
CA ILE A 213 -7.44 23.18 0.19
C ILE A 213 -7.07 21.68 0.12
N VAL A 214 -7.75 20.85 0.90
CA VAL A 214 -7.48 19.41 0.95
C VAL A 214 -7.92 18.71 -0.34
N PHE A 215 -9.04 19.11 -0.93
CA PHE A 215 -9.48 18.57 -2.23
C PHE A 215 -8.57 19.01 -3.37
N ASP A 216 -8.14 20.28 -3.37
CA ASP A 216 -7.15 20.78 -4.34
C ASP A 216 -5.85 19.98 -4.24
N LEU A 217 -5.41 19.67 -3.01
CA LEU A 217 -4.23 18.84 -2.79
C LEU A 217 -4.39 17.43 -3.36
N ILE A 218 -5.55 16.79 -3.18
CA ILE A 218 -5.84 15.47 -3.78
C ILE A 218 -5.80 15.56 -5.31
N MET A 219 -6.38 16.63 -5.89
CA MET A 219 -6.38 16.84 -7.34
C MET A 219 -4.98 17.09 -7.89
N ILE A 220 -4.16 17.88 -7.20
CA ILE A 220 -2.74 18.10 -7.54
C ILE A 220 -1.99 16.77 -7.53
N MET A 221 -2.21 15.94 -6.50
CA MET A 221 -1.57 14.62 -6.43
C MET A 221 -2.06 13.67 -7.53
N PHE A 222 -3.29 13.81 -8.00
CA PHE A 222 -3.84 12.99 -9.08
C PHE A 222 -3.39 13.43 -10.48
N LEU A 223 -3.03 14.70 -10.65
CA LEU A 223 -2.71 15.29 -11.95
C LEU A 223 -1.53 14.61 -12.68
N PRO A 224 -0.39 14.26 -12.04
CA PRO A 224 0.70 13.58 -12.73
C PRO A 224 0.30 12.22 -13.33
N LEU A 225 -0.57 11.47 -12.65
CA LEU A 225 -1.13 10.23 -13.16
C LEU A 225 -1.97 10.47 -14.43
N LEU A 226 -2.80 11.52 -14.46
CA LEU A 226 -3.58 11.87 -15.65
C LEU A 226 -2.69 12.26 -16.83
N VAL A 227 -1.64 13.07 -16.58
CA VAL A 227 -0.66 13.46 -17.60
C VAL A 227 0.07 12.23 -18.13
N TRP A 228 0.48 11.33 -17.24
CA TRP A 228 1.13 10.08 -17.61
C TRP A 228 0.23 9.20 -18.48
N LEU A 229 -1.02 8.97 -18.07
CA LEU A 229 -1.99 8.18 -18.83
C LEU A 229 -2.26 8.76 -20.22
N LYS A 230 -2.21 10.09 -20.37
CA LYS A 230 -2.33 10.73 -21.68
C LYS A 230 -1.12 10.47 -22.59
N GLN A 231 0.08 10.46 -22.03
CA GLN A 231 1.32 10.23 -22.78
C GLN A 231 1.56 8.74 -23.07
N PHE A 232 1.16 7.86 -22.16
CA PHE A 232 1.36 6.43 -22.24
C PHE A 232 0.05 5.67 -21.94
N PRO A 233 -0.94 5.66 -22.85
CA PRO A 233 -2.28 5.14 -22.58
C PRO A 233 -2.31 3.67 -22.16
N ASP A 234 -1.46 2.85 -22.76
CA ASP A 234 -1.42 1.41 -22.51
C ASP A 234 -0.52 1.02 -21.33
N SER A 235 0.30 1.94 -20.82
CA SER A 235 1.35 1.65 -19.82
C SER A 235 0.80 1.03 -18.54
N LEU A 236 -0.36 1.48 -18.07
CA LEU A 236 -0.91 1.07 -16.78
C LEU A 236 -1.99 -0.03 -16.89
N MET A 237 -2.38 -0.38 -18.12
CA MET A 237 -3.36 -1.43 -18.43
C MET A 237 -2.75 -2.65 -19.13
N ALA A 238 -1.49 -2.58 -19.58
CA ALA A 238 -0.82 -3.66 -20.31
C ALA A 238 -0.93 -5.00 -19.59
N ARG A 239 -0.59 -5.06 -18.30
CA ARG A 239 -0.69 -6.30 -17.51
C ARG A 239 -2.13 -6.75 -17.30
N MET A 240 -3.05 -5.83 -17.02
CA MET A 240 -4.48 -6.13 -16.89
C MET A 240 -5.02 -6.75 -18.18
N ASN A 241 -4.67 -6.18 -19.34
CA ASN A 241 -5.09 -6.67 -20.64
C ASN A 241 -4.52 -8.06 -20.97
N GLN A 242 -3.40 -8.46 -20.37
CA GLN A 242 -2.84 -9.80 -20.52
C GLN A 242 -3.53 -10.86 -19.66
N ILE A 243 -3.91 -10.51 -18.42
CA ILE A 243 -4.39 -11.50 -17.43
C ILE A 243 -5.90 -11.43 -17.17
N ALA A 244 -6.60 -10.44 -17.71
CA ALA A 244 -8.03 -10.29 -17.50
C ALA A 244 -8.79 -11.52 -18.01
N ILE A 245 -9.85 -11.91 -17.30
CA ILE A 245 -10.73 -13.02 -17.69
C ILE A 245 -11.44 -12.80 -19.04
N TRP A 246 -11.40 -11.56 -19.55
CA TRP A 246 -11.95 -11.11 -20.84
C TRP A 246 -10.86 -10.82 -21.90
N ALA A 247 -9.59 -11.08 -21.63
CA ALA A 247 -8.47 -10.73 -22.51
C ALA A 247 -8.58 -11.32 -23.93
N ASP A 248 -9.07 -12.56 -24.04
CA ASP A 248 -9.33 -13.29 -25.29
C ASP A 248 -10.71 -13.00 -25.90
N LYS A 249 -11.43 -12.00 -25.39
CA LYS A 249 -12.78 -11.58 -25.85
C LYS A 249 -13.78 -12.76 -25.95
N PRO A 250 -13.98 -13.52 -24.86
CA PRO A 250 -14.87 -14.68 -24.87
C PRO A 250 -16.35 -14.24 -24.97
N PRO A 251 -17.25 -15.11 -25.44
CA PRO A 251 -18.70 -14.95 -25.28
C PRO A 251 -19.11 -14.74 -23.82
N PHE A 252 -20.24 -14.07 -23.59
CA PHE A 252 -20.67 -13.65 -22.24
C PHE A 252 -20.90 -14.82 -21.28
N ASP A 253 -21.48 -15.93 -21.75
CA ASP A 253 -21.68 -17.17 -20.99
C ASP A 253 -20.35 -17.74 -20.46
N LYS A 254 -19.32 -17.77 -21.31
CA LYS A 254 -17.98 -18.21 -20.92
C LYS A 254 -17.32 -17.24 -19.95
N LEU A 255 -17.50 -15.93 -20.15
CA LEU A 255 -17.02 -14.90 -19.23
C LEU A 255 -17.67 -15.02 -17.84
N TRP A 256 -19.00 -15.20 -17.82
CA TRP A 256 -19.78 -15.39 -16.60
C TRP A 256 -19.33 -16.64 -15.84
N TRP A 257 -19.16 -17.75 -16.55
CA TRP A 257 -18.63 -18.98 -15.97
C TRP A 257 -17.21 -18.81 -15.43
N ARG A 258 -16.31 -18.17 -16.17
CA ARG A 258 -14.95 -17.85 -15.71
C ARG A 258 -14.97 -17.03 -14.43
N PHE A 259 -15.76 -15.97 -14.37
CA PHE A 259 -15.86 -15.13 -13.19
C PHE A 259 -16.27 -15.95 -11.95
N TRP A 260 -17.37 -16.70 -12.04
CA TRP A 260 -17.88 -17.46 -10.89
C TRP A 260 -17.00 -18.65 -10.52
N SER A 261 -16.44 -19.36 -11.50
CA SER A 261 -15.52 -20.47 -11.22
C SER A 261 -14.23 -19.99 -10.57
N THR A 262 -13.65 -18.87 -11.04
CA THR A 262 -12.49 -18.23 -10.41
C THR A 262 -12.84 -17.72 -9.02
N TYR A 263 -13.94 -16.99 -8.87
CA TYR A 263 -14.36 -16.46 -7.57
C TYR A 263 -14.60 -17.57 -6.54
N ALA A 264 -15.41 -18.57 -6.88
CA ALA A 264 -15.66 -19.73 -6.02
C ALA A 264 -14.39 -20.54 -5.72
N GLY A 265 -13.43 -20.56 -6.66
CA GLY A 265 -12.11 -21.17 -6.48
C GLY A 265 -11.37 -20.66 -5.24
N HIS A 266 -11.46 -19.36 -4.96
CA HIS A 266 -10.80 -18.74 -3.80
C HIS A 266 -11.39 -19.18 -2.45
N PHE A 267 -12.57 -19.80 -2.44
CA PHE A 267 -13.24 -20.28 -1.22
C PHE A 267 -13.16 -21.80 -1.05
N LYS A 268 -12.48 -22.51 -1.96
CA LYS A 268 -12.32 -23.97 -1.84
C LYS A 268 -11.44 -24.30 -0.64
N THR A 269 -11.84 -25.30 0.16
CA THR A 269 -11.07 -25.79 1.30
C THR A 269 -9.64 -26.17 0.92
N ASN A 270 -9.46 -26.81 -0.24
CA ASN A 270 -8.15 -27.17 -0.74
C ASN A 270 -7.25 -25.94 -1.00
N PHE A 271 -7.82 -24.88 -1.59
CA PHE A 271 -7.07 -23.64 -1.83
C PHE A 271 -6.75 -22.92 -0.51
N LEU A 272 -7.71 -22.82 0.41
CA LEU A 272 -7.52 -22.07 1.65
C LEU A 272 -6.62 -22.75 2.69
N PHE A 273 -6.63 -24.08 2.75
CA PHE A 273 -6.03 -24.81 3.88
C PHE A 273 -4.97 -25.86 3.50
N LEU A 274 -4.93 -26.32 2.24
CA LEU A 274 -4.07 -27.45 1.85
C LEU A 274 -2.96 -27.04 0.89
N GLN A 275 -3.32 -26.46 -0.26
CA GLN A 275 -2.37 -26.20 -1.36
C GLN A 275 -2.06 -24.72 -1.56
N GLY A 276 -2.99 -23.80 -1.26
CA GLY A 276 -2.81 -22.40 -1.61
C GLY A 276 -2.81 -22.16 -3.12
N ASP A 277 -2.24 -21.02 -3.52
CA ASP A 277 -1.96 -20.73 -4.91
C ASP A 277 -0.69 -21.46 -5.35
N THR A 278 -0.82 -22.43 -6.25
CA THR A 278 0.30 -23.20 -6.82
C THR A 278 1.21 -22.35 -7.70
N THR A 279 0.78 -21.13 -8.04
CA THR A 279 1.53 -20.16 -8.85
C THR A 279 2.09 -19.01 -8.02
N LEU A 280 2.05 -19.08 -6.68
CA LEU A 280 2.91 -18.27 -5.81
C LEU A 280 4.36 -18.57 -6.18
N ARG A 281 4.89 -17.76 -7.08
CA ARG A 281 6.30 -17.72 -7.44
C ARG A 281 7.09 -17.19 -6.27
#